data_AF-A0A6L5JUN2-F1
#
_entry.id   AF-A0A6L5JUN2-F1
#
_cell.length_a   1.000
_cell.length_b   1.000
_cell.length_c   1.000
_cell.angle_alpha   90.00
_cell.angle_beta   90.00
_cell.angle_gamma   90.00
#
_symmetry.space_group_name_H-M   'P 1'
#
loop_
_entity.id
_entity.type
_entity.pdbx_description
1 polymer ?
#
loop_
_entity_poly.entity_id
_entity_poly.type
_entity_poly.pdbx_seq_one_letter_code
_entity_poly.pdbx_strand_id
1 'polypeptide(L)'
;MKQSNFNAPFGQAAEKIVNHYGNVTRYQKMSEPELRVEREALLRERRAVFREFILHPTVWWFGGSMGALLTFLVATWGAPPSPTTGIVLAICLVAVSGTVVWMTRRRRAMLDALQMVKADIHHVEALIVRRGAAEATRHPKPAERKE
;
A
#
# COMPACT_ATOMS: atom_id res chain seq x y z
N MET A 1 -12.67 -3.24 28.39
CA MET A 1 -12.05 -4.33 27.62
C MET A 1 -10.67 -3.89 27.15
N LYS A 2 -9.60 -4.43 27.74
CA LYS A 2 -8.21 -4.14 27.34
C LYS A 2 -7.92 -4.97 26.09
N GLN A 3 -7.70 -4.32 24.95
CA GLN A 3 -7.26 -5.00 23.72
C GLN A 3 -5.91 -5.67 23.99
N SER A 4 -5.81 -6.94 23.65
CA SER A 4 -4.64 -7.76 23.97
C SER A 4 -3.42 -7.27 23.20
N ASN A 5 -2.38 -6.87 23.92
CA ASN A 5 -1.04 -6.60 23.43
C ASN A 5 -0.36 -7.90 22.95
N PHE A 6 -0.77 -8.40 21.79
CA PHE A 6 -0.12 -9.53 21.10
C PHE A 6 0.13 -9.11 19.65
N ASN A 7 1.28 -8.47 19.39
CA ASN A 7 2.00 -8.26 18.10
C ASN A 7 2.65 -6.86 17.94
N ALA A 8 3.38 -6.36 18.95
CA ALA A 8 4.25 -5.19 18.79
C ALA A 8 5.58 -5.62 18.13
N PRO A 9 5.70 -5.51 16.79
CA PRO A 9 6.52 -4.43 16.21
C PRO A 9 6.00 -3.88 14.85
N PHE A 10 4.87 -4.34 14.35
CA PHE A 10 4.37 -4.01 13.01
C PHE A 10 3.14 -3.10 13.10
N GLY A 11 3.14 -1.97 12.37
CA GLY A 11 2.02 -1.02 12.34
C GLY A 11 2.29 0.32 13.03
N GLN A 12 3.47 0.54 13.63
CA GLN A 12 3.83 1.86 14.19
C GLN A 12 3.87 2.95 13.11
N ALA A 13 4.42 2.61 11.93
CA ALA A 13 4.42 3.53 10.79
C ALA A 13 2.99 3.81 10.30
N ALA A 14 2.11 2.81 10.31
CA ALA A 14 0.71 2.97 9.93
C ALA A 14 -0.07 3.83 10.93
N GLU A 15 0.15 3.64 12.23
CA GLU A 15 -0.48 4.41 13.30
C GLU A 15 -0.01 5.88 13.29
N LYS A 16 1.29 6.11 13.07
CA LYS A 16 1.83 7.45 12.86
C LYS A 16 1.15 8.14 11.67
N ILE A 17 0.94 7.39 10.59
CA ILE A 17 0.31 7.94 9.39
C ILE A 17 -1.13 8.34 9.64
N VAL A 18 -1.93 7.45 10.22
CA VAL A 18 -3.37 7.71 10.48
C VAL A 18 -3.56 8.89 11.43
N ASN A 19 -2.64 9.12 12.36
CA ASN A 19 -2.73 10.22 13.33
C ASN A 19 -2.18 11.56 12.82
N HIS A 20 -1.36 11.58 11.77
CA HIS A 20 -0.63 12.78 11.34
C HIS A 20 -1.00 13.29 9.93
N TYR A 21 -1.62 12.43 9.11
CA TYR A 21 -1.90 12.67 7.70
C TYR A 21 -3.41 12.72 7.41
N GLY A 22 -3.80 13.27 6.25
CA GLY A 22 -5.20 13.48 5.87
C GLY A 22 -5.77 14.89 6.10
N ASN A 23 -4.95 15.86 6.53
CA ASN A 23 -5.38 17.27 6.63
C ASN A 23 -4.98 18.07 5.38
N VAL A 24 -5.85 18.07 4.38
CA VAL A 24 -5.64 18.78 3.11
C VAL A 24 -5.37 20.29 3.30
N THR A 25 -5.97 20.91 4.32
CA THR A 25 -5.80 22.33 4.64
C THR A 25 -4.37 22.66 5.09
N ARG A 26 -3.64 21.69 5.65
CA ARG A 26 -2.22 21.86 6.01
C ARG A 26 -1.37 22.13 4.76
N TYR A 27 -1.58 21.34 3.70
CA TYR A 27 -0.79 21.47 2.46
C TYR A 27 -1.05 22.78 1.72
N GLN A 28 -2.28 23.30 1.81
CA GLN A 28 -2.63 24.57 1.15
C GLN A 28 -1.86 25.77 1.71
N LYS A 29 -1.45 25.72 2.98
CA LYS A 29 -0.72 26.80 3.66
C LYS A 29 0.80 26.75 3.46
N MET A 30 1.33 25.62 3.01
CA MET A 30 2.77 25.45 2.75
C MET A 30 3.18 26.17 1.47
N SER A 31 4.43 26.62 1.39
CA SER A 31 5.08 27.13 0.17
C SER A 31 5.45 25.99 -0.79
N GLU A 32 5.77 26.29 -2.06
CA GLU A 32 6.19 25.25 -3.02
C GLU A 32 7.45 24.46 -2.60
N PRO A 33 8.55 25.07 -2.11
CA PRO A 33 9.71 24.29 -1.66
C PRO A 33 9.36 23.39 -0.47
N GLU A 34 8.51 23.85 0.45
CA GLU A 34 8.02 23.02 1.57
C GLU A 34 7.18 21.84 1.08
N LEU A 35 6.31 22.04 0.08
CA LEU A 35 5.52 20.95 -0.52
C LEU A 35 6.42 19.87 -1.16
N ARG A 36 7.55 20.26 -1.77
CA ARG A 36 8.50 19.30 -2.35
C ARG A 36 9.18 18.46 -1.26
N VAL A 37 9.61 19.09 -0.17
CA VAL A 37 10.20 18.39 0.99
C VAL A 37 9.18 17.44 1.64
N GLU A 38 7.94 17.90 1.82
CA GLU A 38 6.85 17.09 2.39
C GLU A 38 6.53 15.88 1.49
N ARG A 39 6.52 16.06 0.16
CA ARG A 39 6.35 14.95 -0.80
C ARG A 39 7.42 13.88 -0.62
N GLU A 40 8.68 14.26 -0.45
CA GLU A 40 9.76 13.31 -0.22
C GLU A 40 9.65 12.60 1.14
N ALA A 41 9.15 13.29 2.17
CA ALA A 41 8.83 12.67 3.46
C ALA A 41 7.70 11.63 3.31
N LEU A 42 6.59 11.99 2.67
CA LEU A 42 5.47 11.08 2.37
C LEU A 42 5.91 9.83 1.58
N LEU A 43 6.79 10.00 0.59
CA LEU A 43 7.34 8.88 -0.18
C LEU A 43 8.26 7.97 0.65
N ARG A 44 8.97 8.51 1.63
CA ARG A 44 9.76 7.72 2.59
C ARG A 44 8.86 6.93 3.53
N GLU A 45 7.82 7.57 4.08
CA GLU A 45 6.88 6.90 4.97
C GLU A 45 6.05 5.83 4.26
N ARG A 46 5.61 6.08 3.03
CA ARG A 46 4.98 5.06 2.18
C ARG A 46 5.88 3.84 2.00
N ARG A 47 7.17 4.05 1.75
CA ARG A 47 8.15 2.96 1.60
C ARG A 47 8.33 2.18 2.91
N ALA A 48 8.34 2.87 4.05
CA ALA A 48 8.43 2.23 5.36
C ALA A 48 7.22 1.33 5.64
N VAL A 49 5.99 1.84 5.46
CA VAL A 49 4.77 1.03 5.63
C VAL A 49 4.71 -0.11 4.64
N PHE A 50 5.11 0.12 3.38
CA PHE A 50 5.13 -0.94 2.37
C PHE A 50 6.16 -2.05 2.72
N ARG A 51 7.31 -1.68 3.29
CA ARG A 51 8.29 -2.64 3.78
C ARG A 51 7.73 -3.47 4.93
N GLU A 52 7.11 -2.83 5.92
CA GLU A 52 6.42 -3.53 7.01
C GLU A 52 5.30 -4.45 6.49
N PHE A 53 4.55 -3.98 5.49
CA PHE A 53 3.50 -4.73 4.84
C PHE A 53 4.06 -6.00 4.21
N ILE A 54 5.14 -5.93 3.40
CA ILE A 54 5.75 -7.11 2.75
C ILE A 54 6.35 -8.08 3.76
N LEU A 55 7.08 -7.56 4.76
CA LEU A 55 7.75 -8.38 5.76
C LEU A 55 6.78 -9.00 6.78
N HIS A 56 5.50 -8.61 6.76
CA HIS A 56 4.52 -9.12 7.68
C HIS A 56 4.39 -10.67 7.55
N PRO A 57 4.43 -11.43 8.67
CA PRO A 57 4.44 -12.89 8.64
C PRO A 57 3.31 -13.51 7.80
N THR A 58 2.13 -12.88 7.77
CA THR A 58 0.98 -13.37 7.00
C THR A 58 1.24 -13.41 5.48
N VAL A 59 2.17 -12.61 4.95
CA VAL A 59 2.55 -12.65 3.53
C VAL A 59 3.26 -13.96 3.21
N TRP A 60 4.15 -14.40 4.09
CA TRP A 60 4.86 -15.67 3.95
C TRP A 60 3.90 -16.85 4.05
N TRP A 61 2.96 -16.81 5.01
CA TRP A 61 1.90 -17.83 5.12
C TRP A 61 1.01 -17.89 3.89
N PHE A 62 0.61 -16.74 3.34
CA PHE A 62 -0.16 -16.69 2.10
C PHE A 62 0.65 -17.26 0.92
N GLY A 63 1.90 -16.81 0.75
CA GLY A 63 2.81 -17.29 -0.29
C GLY A 63 3.04 -18.81 -0.22
N GLY A 64 3.24 -19.35 0.99
CA GLY A 64 3.35 -20.79 1.22
C GLY A 64 2.07 -21.55 0.84
N SER A 65 0.90 -21.05 1.25
CA SER A 65 -0.39 -21.67 0.88
C SER A 65 -0.66 -21.66 -0.63
N MET A 66 -0.26 -20.59 -1.32
CA MET A 66 -0.37 -20.50 -2.77
C MET A 66 0.63 -21.37 -3.50
N GLY A 67 1.87 -21.43 -3.00
CA GLY A 67 2.89 -22.34 -3.52
C GLY A 67 2.44 -23.79 -3.42
N ALA A 68 1.91 -24.21 -2.28
CA ALA A 68 1.38 -25.56 -2.09
C ALA A 68 0.23 -25.89 -3.06
N LEU A 69 -0.71 -24.96 -3.27
CA LEU A 69 -1.78 -25.15 -4.24
C LEU A 69 -1.24 -25.28 -5.67
N LEU A 70 -0.29 -24.42 -6.06
CA LEU A 70 0.33 -24.49 -7.39
C LEU A 70 1.09 -25.80 -7.60
N THR A 71 1.88 -26.23 -6.62
CA THR A 71 2.58 -27.53 -6.69
C THR A 71 1.59 -28.68 -6.82
N PHE A 72 0.47 -28.65 -6.10
CA PHE A 72 -0.57 -29.67 -6.22
C PHE A 72 -1.22 -29.67 -7.63
N LEU A 73 -1.54 -28.49 -8.18
CA LEU A 73 -2.13 -28.36 -9.52
C LEU A 73 -1.18 -28.86 -10.62
N VAL A 74 0.12 -28.58 -10.48
CA VAL A 74 1.15 -29.08 -11.41
C VAL A 74 1.31 -30.59 -11.27
N ALA A 75 1.36 -31.12 -10.04
CA ALA A 75 1.52 -32.54 -9.79
C ALA A 75 0.31 -33.38 -10.24
N THR A 76 -0.88 -32.79 -10.25
CA THR A 76 -2.12 -33.44 -10.70
C THR A 76 -2.49 -33.10 -12.14
N TRP A 77 -1.61 -32.42 -12.86
CA TRP A 77 -1.85 -32.01 -14.24
C TRP A 77 -1.97 -33.21 -15.18
N GLY A 78 -3.09 -33.32 -15.89
CA GLY A 78 -3.36 -34.42 -16.82
C GLY A 78 -3.76 -35.74 -16.14
N ALA A 79 -3.83 -35.79 -14.81
CA ALA A 79 -4.39 -36.94 -14.10
C ALA A 79 -5.92 -36.98 -14.28
N PRO A 80 -6.53 -38.17 -14.39
CA PRO A 80 -7.97 -38.29 -14.44
C PRO A 80 -8.60 -37.71 -13.15
N PRO A 81 -9.70 -36.96 -13.24
CA PRO A 81 -10.34 -36.34 -12.08
C PRO A 81 -10.80 -37.42 -11.12
N SER A 82 -10.31 -37.37 -9.87
CA SER A 82 -10.71 -38.27 -8.80
C SER A 82 -11.47 -37.52 -7.70
N PRO A 83 -12.36 -38.17 -6.94
CA PRO A 83 -13.02 -37.57 -5.79
C PRO A 83 -12.02 -37.00 -4.77
N THR A 84 -10.90 -37.71 -4.58
CA THR A 84 -9.81 -37.27 -3.70
C THR A 84 -9.19 -35.96 -4.17
N THR A 85 -8.97 -35.79 -5.48
CA THR A 85 -8.47 -34.54 -6.07
C THR A 85 -9.44 -33.39 -5.79
N GLY A 86 -10.75 -33.63 -5.93
CA GLY A 86 -11.78 -32.63 -5.63
C GLY A 86 -11.81 -32.21 -4.16
N ILE A 87 -11.68 -33.17 -3.23
CA ILE A 87 -11.63 -32.89 -1.79
C ILE A 87 -10.38 -32.08 -1.44
N VAL A 88 -9.21 -32.44 -1.97
CA VAL A 88 -7.97 -31.70 -1.72
C VAL A 88 -8.06 -30.27 -2.26
N LEU A 89 -8.61 -30.07 -3.47
CA LEU A 89 -8.85 -28.72 -4.01
C LEU A 89 -9.79 -27.91 -3.13
N ALA A 90 -10.88 -28.49 -2.62
CA ALA A 90 -11.80 -27.81 -1.72
C ALA A 90 -11.12 -27.39 -0.40
N ILE A 91 -10.31 -28.26 0.19
CA ILE A 91 -9.53 -27.95 1.40
C ILE A 91 -8.52 -26.83 1.12
N CYS A 92 -7.80 -26.90 0.00
CA CYS A 92 -6.86 -25.84 -0.39
C CYS A 92 -7.58 -24.50 -0.61
N LEU A 93 -8.75 -24.49 -1.25
CA LEU A 93 -9.55 -23.28 -1.45
C LEU A 93 -10.01 -22.66 -0.14
N VAL A 94 -10.47 -23.46 0.82
CA VAL A 94 -10.85 -22.99 2.16
C VAL A 94 -9.62 -22.43 2.90
N ALA A 95 -8.48 -23.14 2.85
CA ALA A 95 -7.24 -22.69 3.48
C ALA A 95 -6.76 -21.35 2.90
N VAL A 96 -6.77 -21.20 1.57
CA VAL A 96 -6.36 -19.97 0.87
C VAL A 96 -7.33 -18.83 1.17
N SER A 97 -8.64 -19.09 1.14
CA SER A 97 -9.64 -18.07 1.46
C SER A 97 -9.52 -17.59 2.91
N GLY A 98 -9.30 -18.53 3.84
CA GLY A 98 -9.06 -18.24 5.25
C GLY A 98 -7.79 -17.41 5.49
N THR A 99 -6.69 -17.74 4.82
CA THR A 99 -5.43 -16.97 4.92
C THR A 99 -5.59 -15.57 4.33
N VAL A 100 -6.34 -15.39 3.24
CA VAL A 100 -6.65 -14.07 2.66
C VAL A 100 -7.43 -13.20 3.65
N VAL A 101 -8.49 -13.73 4.27
CA VAL A 101 -9.30 -13.00 5.25
C VAL A 101 -8.47 -12.63 6.49
N TRP A 102 -7.65 -13.57 6.96
CA TRP A 102 -6.76 -13.33 8.10
C TRP A 102 -5.71 -12.26 7.79
N MET A 103 -5.10 -12.32 6.61
CA MET A 103 -4.13 -11.34 6.11
C MET A 103 -4.75 -9.94 5.98
N THR A 104 -5.97 -9.83 5.44
CA THR A 104 -6.67 -8.54 5.34
C THR A 104 -7.00 -7.98 6.72
N ARG A 105 -7.53 -8.79 7.64
CA ARG A 105 -7.84 -8.33 9.00
C ARG A 105 -6.59 -7.86 9.76
N ARG A 106 -5.49 -8.61 9.69
CA ARG A 106 -4.24 -8.26 10.38
C ARG A 106 -3.51 -7.07 9.78
N ARG A 107 -3.70 -6.78 8.48
CA ARG A 107 -3.00 -5.71 7.77
C ARG A 107 -3.89 -4.52 7.41
N ARG A 108 -5.14 -4.50 7.88
CA ARG A 108 -6.11 -3.45 7.57
C ARG A 108 -5.56 -2.05 7.89
N ALA A 109 -5.00 -1.86 9.08
CA ALA A 109 -4.40 -0.59 9.48
C ALA A 109 -3.27 -0.12 8.53
N MET A 110 -2.44 -1.05 8.04
CA MET A 110 -1.38 -0.72 7.07
C MET A 110 -1.95 -0.39 5.68
N LEU A 111 -2.99 -1.11 5.25
CA LEU A 111 -3.68 -0.82 3.99
C LEU A 111 -4.33 0.56 4.04
N ASP A 112 -5.02 0.88 5.13
CA ASP A 112 -5.66 2.17 5.35
C ASP A 112 -4.61 3.30 5.37
N ALA A 113 -3.48 3.10 6.06
CA ALA A 113 -2.36 4.04 6.06
C ALA A 113 -1.74 4.24 4.65
N LEU A 114 -1.54 3.16 3.89
CA LEU A 114 -1.04 3.24 2.51
C LEU A 114 -2.00 4.00 1.59
N GLN A 115 -3.31 3.81 1.76
CA GLN A 115 -4.32 4.55 1.00
C GLN A 115 -4.32 6.03 1.37
N MET A 116 -4.20 6.35 2.65
CA MET A 116 -4.14 7.73 3.14
C MET A 116 -2.91 8.46 2.62
N VAL A 117 -1.71 7.87 2.76
CA VAL A 117 -0.47 8.48 2.20
C VAL A 117 -0.54 8.63 0.68
N LYS A 118 -1.14 7.65 -0.02
CA LYS A 118 -1.33 7.75 -1.47
C LYS A 118 -2.23 8.94 -1.85
N ALA A 119 -3.31 9.16 -1.12
CA ALA A 119 -4.20 10.30 -1.33
C ALA A 119 -3.46 11.62 -1.08
N ASP A 120 -2.70 11.71 0.02
CA ASP A 120 -1.95 12.92 0.37
C ASP A 120 -0.83 13.24 -0.64
N ILE A 121 -0.10 12.24 -1.14
CA ILE A 121 0.87 12.43 -2.23
C ILE A 121 0.18 13.02 -3.46
N HIS A 122 -0.98 12.49 -3.85
CA HIS A 122 -1.72 13.00 -5.00
C HIS A 122 -2.18 14.44 -4.80
N HIS A 123 -2.63 14.80 -3.60
CA HIS A 123 -3.00 16.17 -3.26
C HIS A 123 -1.82 17.13 -3.32
N VAL A 124 -0.67 16.74 -2.77
CA VAL A 124 0.57 17.55 -2.81
C VAL A 124 1.05 17.73 -4.25
N GLU A 125 1.05 16.66 -5.06
CA GLU A 125 1.42 16.75 -6.48
C GLU A 125 0.48 17.67 -7.27
N ALA A 126 -0.83 17.59 -7.04
CA ALA A 126 -1.80 18.47 -7.69
C ALA A 126 -1.56 19.94 -7.32
N LEU A 127 -1.17 20.23 -6.07
CA LEU A 127 -0.85 21.59 -5.62
C LEU A 127 0.43 22.12 -6.25
N ILE A 128 1.49 21.30 -6.32
CA ILE A 128 2.75 21.67 -6.98
C ILE A 128 2.50 22.00 -8.46
N VAL A 129 1.78 21.14 -9.18
CA VAL A 129 1.48 21.36 -10.61
C VAL A 129 0.65 22.64 -10.82
N ARG A 130 -0.37 22.88 -10.00
CA ARG A 130 -1.20 24.10 -10.10
C ARG A 130 -0.41 25.37 -9.85
N ARG A 131 0.51 25.35 -8.87
CA ARG A 131 1.35 26.52 -8.54
C ARG A 131 2.43 26.78 -9.58
N GLY A 132 3.10 25.72 -10.06
CA GLY A 132 4.04 25.85 -11.18
C GLY A 132 3.37 26.36 -12.46
N ALA A 133 2.14 25.94 -12.76
CA ALA A 133 1.36 26.48 -13.87
C ALA A 133 1.00 27.97 -13.67
N ALA A 134 0.60 28.36 -12.45
CA ALA A 134 0.30 29.75 -12.13
C ALA A 134 1.53 30.67 -12.22
N GLU A 135 2.71 30.21 -11.79
CA GLU A 135 3.97 30.94 -11.95
C GLU A 135 4.38 31.06 -13.42
N ALA A 136 4.24 29.98 -14.21
CA ALA A 136 4.51 30.01 -15.65
C ALA A 136 3.59 31.00 -16.40
N THR A 137 2.35 31.20 -15.94
CA THR A 137 1.45 32.22 -16.50
C THR A 137 1.76 33.64 -16.04
N ARG A 138 2.37 33.85 -14.86
CA ARG A 138 2.77 35.18 -14.37
C ARG A 138 4.09 35.66 -14.96
N HIS A 139 5.00 34.72 -15.26
CA HIS A 139 6.27 34.99 -15.91
C HIS A 139 6.37 34.15 -17.19
N PRO A 140 5.67 34.54 -18.27
CA PRO A 140 5.84 33.87 -19.55
C PRO A 140 7.32 33.99 -19.95
N LYS A 141 7.98 32.84 -20.10
CA LYS A 141 9.35 32.77 -20.60
C LYS A 141 9.40 33.54 -21.92
N PRO A 142 10.31 34.53 -22.10
CA PRO A 142 10.38 35.25 -23.36
C PRO A 142 10.63 34.22 -24.45
N ALA A 143 9.77 34.23 -25.48
CA ALA A 143 9.89 33.33 -26.61
C ALA A 143 11.30 33.46 -27.16
N GLU A 144 12.10 32.39 -27.08
CA GLU A 144 13.36 32.30 -27.80
C GLU A 144 13.03 32.53 -29.27
N ARG A 145 13.37 33.72 -29.78
CA ARG A 145 13.44 33.97 -31.21
C ARG A 145 14.44 32.96 -31.75
N LYS A 146 13.94 31.98 -32.48
CA LYS A 146 14.74 31.19 -33.41
C LYS A 146 15.10 32.15 -34.55
N GLU A 147 16.32 32.68 -34.49
CA GLU A 147 17.02 33.19 -35.67
C GLU A 147 17.73 32.04 -36.37
#